data_AF-A0A1S2VGN8-F1
#
_entry.id   AF-A0A1S2VGN8-F1
#
_cell.length_a   1.000
_cell.length_b   1.000
_cell.length_c   1.000
_cell.angle_alpha   90.00
_cell.angle_beta   90.00
_cell.angle_gamma   90.00
#
_symmetry.space_group_name_H-M   'P 1'
#
loop_
_entity.id
_entity.type
_entity.pdbx_description
1 polymer ?
#
loop_
_entity_poly.entity_id
_entity_poly.type
_entity_poly.pdbx_seq_one_letter_code
_entity_poly.pdbx_strand_id
1 'polypeptide(L)'
;MSPHLLTQIYIERLHVLPMENTYALPVLPDIFVDAYAPERVQTLPFYFAVVDTETELIRFREAYRRLSGNEVPMPYLRSAFVIQFYRGWECVGGFVLNTVERQPLRYFSYLKPGLAEKLLDASDLHAADIVESCCNWLKPGLPLRYKLQFYLVMLNQARRLAIGTGKTVLMGGSIEKKVKMLQKMVMSHSFYHGEVFTDGGETNDDTKLLEIYTTPIRRMRTRLVRAMVRKFILEPLAHTRFSGQ
;
A
#
# COMPACT_ATOMS: atom_id res chain seq x y z
N MET A 1 -38.73 -29.21 8.76
CA MET A 1 -37.85 -29.31 7.57
C MET A 1 -38.18 -28.13 6.66
N SER A 2 -37.27 -27.37 6.06
CA SER A 2 -35.82 -27.51 5.93
C SER A 2 -35.20 -26.13 5.64
N PRO A 3 -33.97 -25.84 6.12
CA PRO A 3 -33.20 -24.62 5.85
C PRO A 3 -32.69 -24.50 4.39
N HIS A 4 -33.60 -24.61 3.41
CA HIS A 4 -33.29 -24.60 1.97
C HIS A 4 -34.07 -23.56 1.15
N LEU A 5 -34.54 -22.47 1.77
CA LEU A 5 -35.24 -21.38 1.08
C LEU A 5 -34.52 -20.02 1.11
N LEU A 6 -33.19 -20.02 1.21
CA LEU A 6 -32.35 -18.80 1.17
C LEU A 6 -31.25 -18.85 0.11
N THR A 7 -31.36 -19.71 -0.91
CA THR A 7 -30.30 -19.89 -1.93
C THR A 7 -30.75 -19.59 -3.36
N GLN A 8 -31.91 -18.96 -3.57
CA GLN A 8 -32.48 -18.81 -4.92
C GLN A 8 -32.92 -17.40 -5.34
N ILE A 9 -32.44 -16.36 -4.67
CA ILE A 9 -32.57 -14.98 -5.15
C ILE A 9 -31.23 -14.28 -4.92
N TYR A 10 -30.31 -14.37 -5.89
CA TYR A 10 -29.28 -13.37 -6.24
C TYR A 10 -28.29 -13.92 -7.29
N ILE A 11 -28.81 -14.66 -8.28
CA ILE A 11 -28.10 -14.94 -9.54
C ILE A 11 -29.05 -14.45 -10.62
N GLU A 12 -28.84 -13.22 -11.11
CA GLU A 12 -29.26 -12.70 -12.43
C GLU A 12 -29.18 -11.17 -12.44
N ARG A 13 -28.03 -10.65 -12.88
CA ARG A 13 -27.84 -9.44 -13.72
C ARG A 13 -26.36 -9.05 -13.72
N LEU A 14 -25.54 -9.93 -14.29
CA LEU A 14 -24.26 -9.56 -14.89
C LEU A 14 -24.46 -9.56 -16.40
N HIS A 15 -25.01 -8.46 -16.92
CA HIS A 15 -24.95 -8.14 -18.34
C HIS A 15 -23.85 -7.09 -18.55
N VAL A 16 -22.77 -7.58 -19.15
CA VAL A 16 -21.85 -6.94 -20.12
C VAL A 16 -22.08 -5.45 -20.39
N LEU A 17 -21.05 -4.64 -20.10
CA LEU A 17 -20.77 -3.40 -20.84
C LEU A 17 -19.47 -3.58 -21.64
N PRO A 18 -19.36 -2.97 -22.84
CA PRO A 18 -18.25 -3.18 -23.73
C PRO A 18 -16.98 -2.51 -23.21
N MET A 19 -15.88 -3.26 -23.22
CA MET A 19 -14.54 -2.78 -22.92
C MET A 19 -13.95 -2.07 -24.14
N GLU A 20 -13.82 -0.74 -24.05
CA GLU A 20 -12.76 -0.04 -24.77
C GLU A 20 -11.99 0.82 -23.77
N ASN A 21 -10.76 0.39 -23.49
CA ASN A 21 -9.71 1.08 -22.73
C ASN A 21 -10.02 1.48 -21.28
N THR A 22 -9.98 0.50 -20.37
CA THR A 22 -9.50 0.74 -19.00
C THR A 22 -9.00 -0.58 -18.43
N TYR A 23 -7.78 -0.59 -17.90
CA TYR A 23 -7.18 -1.75 -17.22
C TYR A 23 -7.91 -2.00 -15.90
N ALA A 24 -9.10 -2.59 -15.96
CA ALA A 24 -9.85 -3.03 -14.81
C ALA A 24 -9.06 -4.13 -14.10
N LEU A 25 -8.69 -3.89 -12.84
CA LEU A 25 -8.24 -4.97 -11.95
C LEU A 25 -9.32 -6.06 -11.95
N PRO A 26 -8.96 -7.36 -12.00
CA PRO A 26 -9.95 -8.41 -11.89
C PRO A 26 -10.75 -8.22 -10.60
N VAL A 27 -12.03 -7.86 -10.77
CA VAL A 27 -12.99 -7.69 -9.69
C VAL A 27 -13.28 -9.08 -9.13
N LEU A 28 -12.44 -9.53 -8.21
CA LEU A 28 -12.72 -10.72 -7.42
C LEU A 28 -13.85 -10.38 -6.43
N PRO A 29 -14.97 -11.12 -6.44
CA PRO A 29 -16.03 -10.98 -5.47
C PRO A 29 -15.51 -11.58 -4.16
N ASP A 30 -15.39 -10.72 -3.16
CA ASP A 30 -15.79 -10.97 -1.78
C ASP A 30 -14.98 -10.11 -0.80
N ILE A 31 -15.74 -9.22 -0.15
CA ILE A 31 -15.47 -8.49 1.09
C ILE A 31 -14.53 -7.28 0.93
N PHE A 32 -15.18 -6.11 0.81
CA PHE A 32 -14.66 -4.71 0.75
C PHE A 32 -14.16 -4.15 -0.59
N VAL A 33 -14.92 -4.35 -1.66
CA VAL A 33 -14.97 -3.36 -2.76
C VAL A 33 -16.43 -3.21 -3.17
N ASP A 34 -17.16 -2.33 -2.47
CA ASP A 34 -18.24 -1.64 -3.17
C ASP A 34 -17.55 -0.63 -4.08
N ALA A 35 -17.50 -0.96 -5.37
CA ALA A 35 -17.17 0.00 -6.39
C ALA A 35 -18.22 1.14 -6.34
N TYR A 36 -17.74 2.36 -6.14
CA TYR A 36 -18.37 3.64 -6.48
C TYR A 36 -19.91 3.66 -6.54
N ALA A 37 -20.56 3.85 -5.38
CA ALA A 37 -21.90 4.40 -5.30
C ALA A 37 -21.88 5.59 -4.33
N PRO A 38 -21.66 6.83 -4.80
CA PRO A 38 -21.46 8.00 -3.94
C PRO A 38 -22.61 8.26 -2.95
N GLU A 39 -23.81 7.76 -3.26
CA GLU A 39 -24.99 7.90 -2.40
C GLU A 39 -25.00 6.95 -1.19
N ARG A 40 -24.31 5.80 -1.26
CA ARG A 40 -24.26 4.80 -0.16
C ARG A 40 -23.05 4.96 0.76
N VAL A 41 -22.01 5.67 0.30
CA VAL A 41 -20.75 5.87 1.03
C VAL A 41 -20.89 6.88 2.18
N GLN A 42 -21.93 7.71 2.18
CA GLN A 42 -22.15 8.76 3.18
C GLN A 42 -22.31 8.23 4.62
N THR A 43 -22.56 6.94 4.81
CA THR A 43 -22.72 6.34 6.14
C THR A 43 -21.42 5.74 6.70
N LEU A 44 -20.39 5.51 5.88
CA LEU A 44 -19.15 4.88 6.35
C LEU A 44 -18.16 5.93 6.88
N PRO A 45 -17.77 5.85 8.16
CA PRO A 45 -16.86 6.83 8.76
C PRO A 45 -15.44 6.76 8.19
N PHE A 46 -15.05 5.69 7.49
CA PHE A 46 -13.73 5.52 6.89
C PHE A 46 -13.78 4.57 5.69
N TYR A 47 -13.37 5.03 4.50
CA TYR A 47 -13.37 4.25 3.26
C TYR A 47 -12.16 4.60 2.37
N PHE A 48 -11.97 3.88 1.27
CA PHE A 48 -10.94 4.17 0.27
C PHE A 48 -11.52 4.17 -1.15
N ALA A 49 -10.86 4.87 -2.06
CA ALA A 49 -11.18 4.90 -3.48
C ALA A 49 -9.90 4.77 -4.32
N VAL A 50 -10.00 4.07 -5.45
CA VAL A 50 -8.98 4.16 -6.51
C VAL A 50 -9.25 5.46 -7.25
N VAL A 51 -8.22 6.28 -7.45
CA VAL A 51 -8.34 7.57 -8.12
C VAL A 51 -7.61 7.53 -9.46
N ASP A 52 -8.29 7.98 -10.50
CA ASP A 52 -7.80 8.01 -11.88
C ASP A 52 -8.06 9.36 -12.59
N THR A 53 -8.84 10.25 -11.98
CA THR A 53 -9.09 11.57 -12.52
C THR A 53 -7.91 12.51 -12.29
N GLU A 54 -7.59 13.35 -13.27
CA GLU A 54 -6.48 14.31 -13.19
C GLU A 54 -6.59 15.20 -11.94
N THR A 55 -7.80 15.67 -11.60
CA THR A 55 -8.05 16.49 -10.41
C THR A 55 -7.73 15.75 -9.11
N GLU A 56 -8.11 14.48 -8.98
CA GLU A 56 -7.82 13.69 -7.78
C GLU A 56 -6.33 13.34 -7.68
N LEU A 57 -5.67 13.07 -8.81
CA LEU A 57 -4.22 12.83 -8.86
C LEU A 57 -3.43 14.09 -8.46
N ILE A 58 -3.86 15.28 -8.89
CA ILE A 58 -3.27 16.56 -8.45
C ILE A 58 -3.42 16.71 -6.93
N ARG A 59 -4.63 16.45 -6.38
CA ARG A 59 -4.88 16.50 -4.93
C ARG A 59 -4.01 15.50 -4.17
N PHE A 60 -3.86 14.28 -4.70
CA PHE A 60 -2.96 13.27 -4.12
C PHE A 60 -1.52 13.80 -4.06
N ARG A 61 -1.01 14.30 -5.19
CA ARG A 61 0.36 14.82 -5.31
C ARG A 61 0.60 15.96 -4.33
N GLU A 62 -0.32 16.91 -4.23
CA GLU A 62 -0.21 18.05 -3.31
C GLU A 62 -0.21 17.61 -1.84
N ALA A 63 -1.11 16.68 -1.47
CA ALA A 63 -1.17 16.14 -0.12
C ALA A 63 0.11 15.36 0.24
N TYR A 64 0.60 14.52 -0.69
CA TYR A 64 1.84 13.78 -0.53
C TYR A 64 3.04 14.72 -0.37
N ARG A 65 3.17 15.74 -1.23
CA ARG A 65 4.25 16.74 -1.14
C ARG A 65 4.22 17.47 0.20
N ARG A 66 3.05 17.95 0.60
CA ARG A 66 2.88 18.68 1.87
C ARG A 66 3.25 17.84 3.10
N LEU A 67 2.90 16.55 3.10
CA LEU A 67 3.06 15.69 4.29
C LEU A 67 4.39 14.94 4.34
N SER A 68 4.97 14.62 3.18
CA SER A 68 6.23 13.87 3.10
C SER A 68 7.44 14.74 2.77
N GLY A 69 7.23 15.96 2.25
CA GLY A 69 8.29 16.79 1.69
C GLY A 69 8.79 16.35 0.30
N ASN A 70 8.27 15.25 -0.25
CA ASN A 70 8.73 14.68 -1.52
C ASN A 70 7.75 14.98 -2.67
N GLU A 71 8.28 15.21 -3.87
CA GLU A 71 7.45 15.34 -5.07
C GLU A 71 7.28 14.01 -5.79
N VAL A 72 6.13 13.82 -6.44
CA VAL A 72 5.85 12.68 -7.31
C VAL A 72 5.44 13.19 -8.69
N PRO A 73 6.10 12.74 -9.78
CA PRO A 73 5.74 13.17 -11.13
C PRO A 73 4.32 12.75 -11.52
N MET A 74 3.58 13.62 -12.20
CA MET A 74 2.24 13.28 -12.71
C MET A 74 2.25 12.10 -13.70
N PRO A 75 3.22 11.96 -14.63
CA PRO A 75 3.28 10.79 -15.51
C PRO A 75 3.34 9.45 -14.75
N TYR A 76 4.04 9.44 -13.62
CA TYR A 76 4.11 8.28 -12.73
C TYR A 76 2.73 7.98 -12.13
N LEU A 77 2.06 8.99 -11.55
CA LEU A 77 0.74 8.83 -10.94
C LEU A 77 -0.34 8.36 -11.93
N ARG A 78 -0.32 8.86 -13.18
CA ARG A 78 -1.27 8.47 -14.22
C ARG A 78 -1.15 7.01 -14.64
N SER A 79 0.03 6.41 -14.46
CA SER A 79 0.32 5.05 -14.89
C SER A 79 0.17 4.03 -13.75
N ALA A 80 0.39 4.46 -12.52
CA ALA A 80 0.33 3.64 -11.31
C ALA A 80 -1.09 3.52 -10.75
N PHE A 81 -1.28 2.62 -9.78
CA PHE A 81 -2.55 2.53 -9.05
C PHE A 81 -2.50 3.45 -7.84
N VAL A 82 -3.27 4.53 -7.87
CA VAL A 82 -3.34 5.50 -6.79
C VAL A 82 -4.59 5.27 -5.95
N ILE A 83 -4.42 5.10 -4.64
CA ILE A 83 -5.51 4.85 -3.70
C ILE A 83 -5.56 6.00 -2.69
N GLN A 84 -6.72 6.60 -2.50
CA GLN A 84 -7.01 7.60 -1.47
C GLN A 84 -7.90 7.04 -0.36
N PHE A 85 -7.70 7.52 0.86
CA PHE A 85 -8.54 7.21 2.03
C PHE A 85 -9.29 8.42 2.49
N TYR A 86 -10.53 8.19 2.89
CA TYR A 86 -11.43 9.24 3.31
C TYR A 86 -12.02 8.94 4.69
N ARG A 87 -12.25 10.01 5.45
CA ARG A 87 -13.06 10.01 6.67
C ARG A 87 -14.24 10.95 6.42
N GLY A 88 -15.40 10.40 6.10
CA GLY A 88 -16.49 11.19 5.50
C GLY A 88 -16.04 11.78 4.16
N TRP A 89 -16.07 13.11 4.02
CA TRP A 89 -15.63 13.80 2.80
C TRP A 89 -14.15 14.20 2.79
N GLU A 90 -13.46 14.03 3.92
CA GLU A 90 -12.08 14.46 4.06
C GLU A 90 -11.12 13.38 3.58
N CYS A 91 -10.24 13.70 2.63
CA CYS A 91 -9.11 12.84 2.25
C CYS A 91 -8.04 12.87 3.35
N VAL A 92 -7.83 11.74 4.01
CA VAL A 92 -6.98 11.59 5.20
C VAL A 92 -5.75 10.71 4.96
N GLY A 93 -5.59 10.16 3.77
CA GLY A 93 -4.45 9.32 3.45
C GLY A 93 -4.41 8.90 2.00
N GLY A 94 -3.28 8.31 1.61
CA GLY A 94 -3.16 7.66 0.32
C GLY A 94 -1.88 6.87 0.16
N PHE A 95 -1.86 6.00 -0.83
CA PHE A 95 -0.68 5.25 -1.25
C PHE A 95 -0.73 5.01 -2.75
N VAL A 96 0.43 4.63 -3.31
CA VAL A 96 0.55 4.19 -4.69
C VAL A 96 1.03 2.73 -4.71
N LEU A 97 0.44 1.94 -5.60
CA LEU A 97 0.95 0.64 -5.98
C LEU A 97 1.45 0.69 -7.43
N ASN A 98 2.62 0.12 -7.67
CA ASN A 98 3.24 0.11 -9.00
C ASN A 98 3.85 -1.25 -9.32
N THR A 99 4.00 -1.54 -10.61
CA THR A 99 4.78 -2.67 -11.13
C THR A 99 5.67 -2.16 -12.26
N VAL A 100 6.75 -2.88 -12.56
CA VAL A 100 7.73 -2.45 -13.56
C VAL A 100 7.13 -2.32 -14.97
N GLU A 101 6.07 -3.07 -15.29
CA GLU A 101 5.39 -3.00 -16.59
C GLU A 101 4.63 -1.69 -16.80
N ARG A 102 4.30 -0.98 -15.72
CA ARG A 102 3.62 0.31 -15.77
C ARG A 102 4.61 1.46 -15.77
N GLN A 103 5.54 1.43 -14.81
CA GLN A 103 6.59 2.44 -14.63
C GLN A 103 7.77 1.80 -13.90
N PRO A 104 9.00 2.32 -14.09
CA PRO A 104 10.15 1.93 -13.25
C PRO A 104 9.82 2.03 -11.76
N LEU A 105 10.29 1.04 -10.99
CA LEU A 105 10.06 1.01 -9.54
C LEU A 105 10.77 2.20 -8.90
N ARG A 106 10.02 3.04 -8.19
CA ARG A 106 10.49 4.32 -7.66
C ARG A 106 11.62 4.14 -6.66
N TYR A 107 11.60 3.11 -5.82
CA TYR A 107 12.69 2.92 -4.87
C TYR A 107 14.04 2.64 -5.55
N PHE A 108 14.05 2.12 -6.79
CA PHE A 108 15.28 1.91 -7.53
C PHE A 108 15.87 3.23 -8.06
N SER A 109 15.05 4.26 -8.27
CA SER A 109 15.56 5.59 -8.66
C SER A 109 16.29 6.31 -7.53
N TYR A 110 16.24 5.79 -6.30
CA TYR A 110 16.98 6.31 -5.15
C TYR A 110 18.34 5.63 -4.96
N LEU A 111 18.70 4.67 -5.80
CA LEU A 111 19.92 3.90 -5.67
C LEU A 111 20.98 4.39 -6.66
N LYS A 112 22.26 4.16 -6.32
CA LYS A 112 23.37 4.41 -7.26
C LYS A 112 23.15 3.58 -8.55
N PRO A 113 23.53 4.08 -9.74
CA PRO A 113 23.39 3.33 -10.99
C PRO A 113 23.99 1.92 -10.90
N GLY A 114 23.27 0.91 -11.38
CA GLY A 114 23.70 -0.49 -11.35
C GLY A 114 23.54 -1.19 -9.98
N LEU A 115 23.15 -0.47 -8.92
CA LEU A 115 22.99 -1.08 -7.59
C LEU A 115 21.70 -1.89 -7.47
N ALA A 116 20.61 -1.43 -8.10
CA ALA A 116 19.34 -2.15 -8.08
C ALA A 116 19.48 -3.55 -8.70
N GLU A 117 20.16 -3.64 -9.84
CA GLU A 117 20.46 -4.87 -10.57
C GLU A 117 21.28 -5.83 -9.70
N LYS A 118 22.36 -5.33 -9.07
CA LYS A 118 23.19 -6.13 -8.16
C LYS A 118 22.39 -6.67 -6.97
N LEU A 119 21.49 -5.88 -6.39
CA LEU A 119 20.66 -6.30 -5.25
C LEU A 119 19.62 -7.34 -5.68
N LEU A 120 19.04 -7.19 -6.87
CA LEU A 120 18.12 -8.15 -7.47
C LEU A 120 18.83 -9.48 -7.71
N ASP A 121 20.00 -9.47 -8.36
CA ASP A 121 20.81 -10.66 -8.64
C ASP A 121 21.23 -11.37 -7.34
N ALA A 122 21.72 -10.61 -6.34
CA ALA A 122 22.14 -11.16 -5.06
C ALA A 122 20.99 -11.78 -4.24
N SER A 123 19.75 -11.38 -4.53
CA SER A 123 18.54 -11.86 -3.84
C SER A 123 17.77 -12.92 -4.63
N ASP A 124 18.24 -13.30 -5.83
CA ASP A 124 17.49 -14.15 -6.77
C ASP A 124 16.07 -13.63 -7.02
N LEU A 125 15.96 -12.32 -7.26
CA LEU A 125 14.69 -11.61 -7.52
C LEU A 125 14.73 -10.93 -8.88
N HIS A 126 13.61 -10.93 -9.60
CA HIS A 126 13.44 -10.10 -10.79
C HIS A 126 12.53 -8.91 -10.50
N ALA A 127 12.79 -7.76 -11.12
CA ALA A 127 11.92 -6.59 -10.99
C ALA A 127 10.47 -6.89 -11.44
N ALA A 128 10.31 -7.80 -12.40
CA ALA A 128 9.02 -8.28 -12.89
C ALA A 128 8.23 -9.08 -11.84
N ASP A 129 8.83 -9.54 -10.73
CA ASP A 129 8.14 -10.26 -9.66
C ASP A 129 7.59 -9.35 -8.56
N ILE A 130 7.83 -8.04 -8.67
CA ILE A 130 7.62 -7.08 -7.59
C ILE A 130 6.37 -6.23 -7.83
N VAL A 131 5.52 -6.15 -6.79
CA VAL A 131 4.63 -5.01 -6.57
C VAL A 131 5.31 -4.04 -5.62
N GLU A 132 5.47 -2.80 -6.02
CA GLU A 132 5.94 -1.72 -5.17
C GLU A 132 4.75 -1.05 -4.48
N SER A 133 4.87 -0.77 -3.18
CA SER A 133 4.01 0.14 -2.43
C SER A 133 4.82 1.35 -1.98
N CYS A 134 4.50 2.51 -2.53
CA CYS A 134 5.24 3.75 -2.31
C CYS A 134 4.31 4.95 -2.11
N CYS A 135 4.90 6.14 -1.96
CA CYS A 135 4.17 7.40 -1.81
C CYS A 135 3.10 7.38 -0.71
N ASN A 136 3.35 6.61 0.35
CA ASN A 136 2.44 6.45 1.47
C ASN A 136 2.37 7.75 2.27
N TRP A 137 1.17 8.27 2.50
CA TRP A 137 0.94 9.39 3.41
C TRP A 137 -0.34 9.22 4.20
N LEU A 138 -0.35 9.77 5.41
CA LEU A 138 -1.49 9.78 6.32
C LEU A 138 -1.55 11.13 7.02
N LYS A 139 -2.75 11.68 7.18
CA LYS A 139 -2.96 12.92 7.94
C LYS A 139 -2.47 12.71 9.39
N PRO A 140 -1.72 13.66 9.96
CA PRO A 140 -1.32 13.59 11.37
C PRO A 140 -2.54 13.62 12.29
N GLY A 141 -2.38 13.10 13.51
CA GLY A 141 -3.46 13.09 14.51
C GLY A 141 -4.54 12.01 14.30
N LEU A 142 -4.47 11.19 13.25
CA LEU A 142 -5.41 10.08 13.09
C LEU A 142 -5.31 9.08 14.26
N PRO A 143 -6.45 8.66 14.85
CA PRO A 143 -6.52 7.56 15.80
C PRO A 143 -5.84 6.29 15.28
N LEU A 144 -5.24 5.52 16.20
CA LEU A 144 -4.50 4.30 15.86
C LEU A 144 -5.31 3.32 14.99
N ARG A 145 -6.61 3.13 15.30
CA ARG A 145 -7.50 2.24 14.53
C ARG A 145 -7.54 2.55 13.03
N TYR A 146 -7.56 3.83 12.64
CA TYR A 146 -7.61 4.23 11.23
C TYR A 146 -6.25 4.07 10.54
N LYS A 147 -5.16 4.30 11.28
CA LYS A 147 -3.81 4.00 10.77
C LYS A 147 -3.67 2.51 10.47
N LEU A 148 -4.15 1.65 11.36
CA LEU A 148 -4.14 0.21 11.13
C LEU A 148 -5.01 -0.17 9.93
N GLN A 149 -6.23 0.36 9.86
CA GLN A 149 -7.13 0.12 8.73
C GLN A 149 -6.49 0.52 7.40
N PHE A 150 -5.80 1.67 7.35
CA PHE A 150 -5.01 2.10 6.20
C PHE A 150 -3.98 1.05 5.79
N TYR A 151 -3.12 0.60 6.71
CA TYR A 151 -2.09 -0.39 6.40
C TYR A 151 -2.67 -1.76 6.03
N LEU A 152 -3.76 -2.18 6.67
CA LEU A 152 -4.47 -3.42 6.34
C LEU A 152 -5.00 -3.39 4.91
N VAL A 153 -5.68 -2.30 4.54
CA VAL A 153 -6.20 -2.10 3.18
C VAL A 153 -5.06 -2.00 2.18
N MET A 154 -4.00 -1.23 2.47
CA MET A 154 -2.82 -1.11 1.60
C MET A 154 -2.20 -2.47 1.28
N LEU A 155 -1.93 -3.27 2.31
CA LEU A 155 -1.37 -4.61 2.13
C LEU A 155 -2.33 -5.51 1.35
N ASN A 156 -3.63 -5.46 1.66
CA ASN A 156 -4.62 -6.26 0.94
C ASN A 156 -4.69 -5.89 -0.54
N GLN A 157 -4.71 -4.60 -0.88
CA GLN A 157 -4.69 -4.14 -2.26
C GLN A 157 -3.40 -4.53 -2.98
N ALA A 158 -2.24 -4.40 -2.31
CA ALA A 158 -0.96 -4.85 -2.86
C ALA A 158 -0.95 -6.34 -3.18
N ARG A 159 -1.48 -7.18 -2.27
CA ARG A 159 -1.64 -8.63 -2.52
C ARG A 159 -2.61 -8.92 -3.66
N ARG A 160 -3.74 -8.23 -3.74
CA ARG A 160 -4.71 -8.44 -4.82
C ARG A 160 -4.11 -8.10 -6.17
N LEU A 161 -3.44 -6.95 -6.25
CA LEU A 161 -2.70 -6.55 -7.44
C LEU A 161 -1.66 -7.62 -7.79
N ALA A 162 -0.86 -8.05 -6.82
CA ALA A 162 0.17 -9.06 -7.03
C ALA A 162 -0.40 -10.36 -7.59
N ILE A 163 -1.46 -10.91 -6.98
CA ILE A 163 -2.12 -12.13 -7.47
C ILE A 163 -2.67 -11.93 -8.89
N GLY A 164 -3.34 -10.81 -9.14
CA GLY A 164 -3.92 -10.51 -10.45
C GLY A 164 -2.89 -10.27 -11.56
N THR A 165 -1.63 -9.98 -11.21
CA THR A 165 -0.54 -9.69 -12.15
C THR A 165 0.61 -10.69 -12.06
N GLY A 166 0.42 -11.82 -11.36
CA GLY A 166 1.43 -12.88 -11.22
C GLY A 166 2.65 -12.52 -10.37
N LYS A 167 2.63 -11.41 -9.62
CA LYS A 167 3.75 -10.96 -8.79
C LYS A 167 3.85 -11.79 -7.51
N THR A 168 5.08 -12.04 -7.07
CA THR A 168 5.36 -12.92 -5.93
C THR A 168 5.92 -12.17 -4.72
N VAL A 169 6.35 -10.92 -4.91
CA VAL A 169 6.99 -10.09 -3.87
C VAL A 169 6.30 -8.73 -3.75
N LEU A 170 6.09 -8.28 -2.51
CA LEU A 170 5.78 -6.89 -2.19
C LEU A 170 7.06 -6.18 -1.76
N MET A 171 7.33 -5.02 -2.34
CA MET A 171 8.42 -4.11 -1.98
C MET A 171 7.86 -2.80 -1.43
N GLY A 172 8.56 -2.22 -0.46
CA GLY A 172 8.24 -0.93 0.12
C GLY A 172 9.48 -0.37 0.80
N GLY A 173 9.47 0.90 1.17
CA GLY A 173 10.62 1.52 1.81
C GLY A 173 10.29 2.81 2.54
N SER A 174 11.20 3.23 3.41
CA SER A 174 11.04 4.46 4.18
C SER A 174 12.39 4.98 4.67
N ILE A 175 12.52 6.30 4.77
CA ILE A 175 13.59 6.98 5.52
C ILE A 175 13.17 7.24 6.98
N GLU A 176 11.86 7.34 7.24
CA GLU A 176 11.28 7.69 8.54
C GLU A 176 11.29 6.52 9.52
N LYS A 177 12.03 6.65 10.63
CA LYS A 177 12.29 5.58 11.62
C LYS A 177 11.01 4.91 12.15
N LYS A 178 9.97 5.69 12.46
CA LYS A 178 8.69 5.15 12.97
C LYS A 178 7.97 4.32 11.91
N VAL A 179 8.03 4.74 10.65
CA VAL A 179 7.43 4.02 9.51
C VAL A 179 8.22 2.75 9.22
N LYS A 180 9.56 2.81 9.24
CA LYS A 180 10.45 1.65 9.12
C LYS A 180 10.09 0.55 10.12
N MET A 181 9.95 0.92 11.40
CA MET A 181 9.56 -0.03 12.45
C MET A 181 8.23 -0.71 12.15
N LEU A 182 7.23 0.05 11.73
CA LEU A 182 5.90 -0.49 11.41
C LEU A 182 5.93 -1.39 10.16
N GLN A 183 6.62 -0.96 9.11
CA GLN A 183 6.79 -1.74 7.88
C GLN A 183 7.51 -3.07 8.16
N LYS A 184 8.58 -3.06 8.98
CA LYS A 184 9.33 -4.27 9.37
C LYS A 184 8.49 -5.33 10.09
N MET A 185 7.40 -4.95 10.73
CA MET A 185 6.49 -5.92 11.37
C MET A 185 5.82 -6.84 10.34
N VAL A 186 5.66 -6.38 9.10
CA VAL A 186 5.02 -7.12 8.00
C VAL A 186 6.03 -7.51 6.92
N MET A 187 6.99 -6.63 6.64
CA MET A 187 8.01 -6.74 5.59
C MET A 187 9.37 -6.99 6.22
N SER A 188 9.62 -8.24 6.59
CA SER A 188 10.74 -8.56 7.49
C SER A 188 12.10 -8.70 6.82
N HIS A 189 12.18 -8.68 5.49
CA HIS A 189 13.46 -8.81 4.79
C HIS A 189 13.93 -7.42 4.36
N SER A 190 15.10 -7.01 4.82
CA SER A 190 15.75 -5.77 4.38
C SER A 190 16.49 -6.08 3.08
N PHE A 191 16.05 -5.45 2.00
CA PHE A 191 16.61 -5.57 0.65
C PHE A 191 17.72 -4.55 0.40
N TYR A 192 17.61 -3.38 1.03
CA TYR A 192 18.63 -2.32 0.98
C TYR A 192 18.61 -1.51 2.26
N HIS A 193 19.79 -1.11 2.72
CA HIS A 193 19.96 -0.13 3.79
C HIS A 193 21.15 0.77 3.46
N GLY A 194 20.91 2.05 3.23
CA GLY A 194 21.97 2.98 2.84
C GLY A 194 21.43 4.35 2.47
N GLU A 195 22.27 5.20 1.89
CA GLU A 195 21.94 6.56 1.52
C GLU A 195 21.01 6.64 0.29
N VAL A 196 20.33 7.78 0.13
CA VAL A 196 19.56 8.08 -1.08
C VAL A 196 20.46 8.78 -2.08
N PHE A 197 20.50 8.25 -3.30
CA PHE A 197 21.12 8.90 -4.44
C PHE A 197 20.11 9.83 -5.12
N THR A 198 20.47 11.09 -5.34
CA THR A 198 19.67 12.06 -6.12
C THR A 198 20.53 12.68 -7.22
N ASP A 199 19.92 13.04 -8.35
CA ASP A 199 20.61 13.56 -9.54
C ASP A 199 21.42 14.87 -9.27
N GLY A 200 21.21 15.52 -8.11
CA GLY A 200 21.95 16.72 -7.68
C GLY A 200 23.20 16.45 -6.83
N GLY A 201 23.59 15.19 -6.62
CA GLY A 201 24.65 14.78 -5.69
C GLY A 201 24.10 14.13 -4.41
N GLU A 202 25.00 13.57 -3.59
CA GLU A 202 24.65 12.91 -2.33
C GLU A 202 23.87 13.86 -1.41
N THR A 203 22.72 13.43 -0.88
CA THR A 203 21.90 14.26 -0.01
C THR A 203 22.64 14.52 1.31
N ASN A 204 22.96 15.79 1.56
CA ASN A 204 23.67 16.32 2.73
C ASN A 204 22.92 16.17 4.09
N ASP A 205 21.89 15.32 4.17
CA ASP A 205 21.23 14.99 5.44
C ASP A 205 21.73 13.60 5.89
N ASP A 206 22.98 13.57 6.38
CA ASP A 206 23.75 12.41 6.88
C ASP A 206 22.99 11.55 7.92
N THR A 207 21.77 11.92 8.30
CA THR A 207 21.00 11.27 9.36
C THR A 207 19.93 10.31 8.86
N LYS A 208 19.54 10.34 7.57
CA LYS A 208 18.36 9.60 7.08
C LYS A 208 18.70 8.54 6.01
N LEU A 209 19.15 7.37 6.47
CA LEU A 209 19.32 6.20 5.59
C LEU A 209 17.97 5.71 5.05
N LEU A 210 17.87 5.42 3.76
CA LEU A 210 16.77 4.65 3.19
C LEU A 210 16.87 3.20 3.63
N GLU A 211 15.72 2.59 3.90
CA GLU A 211 15.65 1.15 4.00
C GLU A 211 14.52 0.64 3.09
N ILE A 212 14.86 -0.30 2.21
CA ILE A 212 13.92 -0.98 1.32
C ILE A 212 13.69 -2.37 1.88
N TYR A 213 12.42 -2.76 1.93
CA TYR A 213 11.97 -4.03 2.46
C TYR A 213 11.29 -4.84 1.38
N THR A 214 11.35 -6.16 1.52
CA THR A 214 10.53 -7.07 0.74
C THR A 214 9.80 -8.08 1.62
N THR A 215 8.69 -8.58 1.11
CA THR A 215 8.02 -9.77 1.65
C THR A 215 7.42 -10.61 0.54
N PRO A 216 7.57 -11.95 0.59
CA PRO A 216 6.80 -12.82 -0.27
C PRO A 216 5.29 -12.62 -0.03
N ILE A 217 4.52 -12.47 -1.10
CA ILE A 217 3.07 -12.25 -1.06
C ILE A 217 2.37 -13.38 -0.30
N ARG A 218 2.80 -14.63 -0.52
CA ARG A 218 2.29 -15.83 0.17
C ARG A 218 2.42 -15.77 1.70
N ARG A 219 3.39 -15.03 2.24
CA ARG A 219 3.64 -14.92 3.69
C ARG A 219 2.97 -13.69 4.32
N MET A 220 2.46 -12.77 3.51
CA MET A 220 2.01 -11.45 3.97
C MET A 220 0.86 -11.54 4.97
N ARG A 221 -0.14 -12.40 4.73
CA ARG A 221 -1.31 -12.58 5.64
C ARG A 221 -0.87 -13.06 7.03
N THR A 222 -0.05 -14.11 7.09
CA THR A 222 0.43 -14.66 8.36
C THR A 222 1.28 -13.65 9.13
N ARG A 223 2.13 -12.89 8.44
CA ARG A 223 2.94 -11.83 9.06
C ARG A 223 2.09 -10.69 9.60
N LEU A 224 1.08 -10.27 8.84
CA LEU A 224 0.14 -9.24 9.27
C LEU A 224 -0.65 -9.66 10.51
N VAL A 225 -1.19 -10.89 10.52
CA VAL A 225 -1.89 -11.43 11.71
C VAL A 225 -0.95 -11.46 12.92
N ARG A 226 0.28 -11.95 12.75
CA ARG A 226 1.28 -11.98 13.83
C ARG A 226 1.62 -10.58 14.34
N ALA A 227 1.77 -9.61 13.44
CA ALA A 227 2.03 -8.21 13.78
C ALA A 227 0.88 -7.62 14.61
N MET A 228 -0.38 -7.89 14.21
CA MET A 228 -1.57 -7.46 14.94
C MET A 228 -1.66 -8.11 16.31
N VAL A 229 -1.51 -9.44 16.41
CA VAL A 229 -1.52 -10.17 17.70
C VAL A 229 -0.45 -9.63 18.64
N ARG A 230 0.78 -9.44 18.15
CA ARG A 230 1.86 -8.88 18.97
C ARG A 230 1.51 -7.50 19.49
N LYS A 231 1.02 -6.61 18.61
CA LYS A 231 0.78 -5.20 18.95
C LYS A 231 -0.44 -4.97 19.84
N PHE A 232 -1.51 -5.75 19.64
CA PHE A 232 -2.80 -5.51 20.29
C PHE A 232 -3.11 -6.46 21.43
N ILE A 233 -2.46 -7.62 21.47
CA ILE A 233 -2.71 -8.63 22.51
C ILE A 233 -1.50 -8.70 23.43
N LEU A 234 -0.31 -8.96 22.89
CA LEU A 234 0.86 -9.26 23.72
C LEU A 234 1.47 -8.01 24.39
N GLU A 235 1.66 -6.92 23.65
CA GLU A 235 2.27 -5.69 24.20
C GLU A 235 1.42 -5.04 25.31
N PRO A 236 0.09 -4.88 25.20
CA PRO A 236 -0.72 -4.33 26.28
C PRO A 236 -0.66 -5.19 27.56
N LEU A 237 -0.68 -6.52 27.42
CA LEU A 237 -0.58 -7.45 28.55
C LEU A 237 0.78 -7.36 29.26
N ALA A 238 1.86 -7.06 28.53
CA ALA A 238 3.17 -6.84 29.12
C ALA A 238 3.17 -5.58 30.00
N HIS A 239 2.55 -4.48 29.56
CA HIS A 239 2.49 -3.24 30.33
C HIS A 239 1.66 -3.36 31.61
N THR A 240 0.57 -4.14 31.61
CA THR A 240 -0.25 -4.34 32.82
C THR A 240 0.46 -5.09 33.95
N ARG A 241 1.51 -5.87 33.65
CA ARG A 241 2.26 -6.63 34.67
C ARG A 241 3.29 -5.80 35.44
N PHE A 242 3.67 -4.63 34.93
CA PHE A 242 4.72 -3.78 35.52
C PHE A 242 4.19 -2.53 36.22
N SER A 243 2.89 -2.23 36.13
CA SER A 243 2.27 -1.07 36.80
C SER A 243 1.58 -1.42 38.13
N GLY A 244 1.82 -2.63 38.66
CA GLY A 244 1.23 -3.14 39.91
C GLY A 244 2.20 -3.21 41.09
N GLN A 245 3.33 -2.49 41.03
CA GLN A 245 4.26 -2.25 42.13
C GLN A 245 4.32 -0.76 42.41
#